data_AF-A0A2J7PIJ9-F1
#
_entry.id   AF-A0A2J7PIJ9-F1
#
_cell.length_a   1.000
_cell.length_b   1.000
_cell.length_c   1.000
_cell.angle_alpha   90.00
_cell.angle_beta   90.00
_cell.angle_gamma   90.00
#
_symmetry.space_group_name_H-M   'P 1'
#
loop_
_entity.id
_entity.type
_entity.pdbx_description
1 polymer ?
#
loop_
_entity_poly.entity_id
_entity_poly.type
_entity_poly.pdbx_seq_one_letter_code
_entity_poly.pdbx_strand_id
1 'polypeptide(L)'
;MMEQAERQREQQEALRLEKLPRTLHHGDDMAVHQVGEEYIDVERHNARRFVQTLQNFVPSLLTLRSSIEVDEAVQEFSAKYCQGLFSQQQISPNNTSSTHNLTLITIINADGIYLASYSALLLNLKLIKQGYYQDQHMKPVPMTEEQFVEGVHGSGVLVYLSDTWLSELYQNILASSLLEKCGYSTNTSNNYALINLLTDLDGLGSCQQGGQLLSDCQRLERAATHVDTSPEVDAGVKLSRRVLSCCWDSMLSVLSAGLGDLRGQLGVTSSLALLLGSEVAREEHRRARESI
;
A
#
# COMPACT_ATOMS: atom_id res chain seq x y z
N MET A 1 74.77 -13.10 -4.61
CA MET A 1 74.08 -14.18 -3.86
C MET A 1 72.65 -13.78 -3.48
N MET A 2 72.44 -12.59 -2.88
CA MET A 2 71.11 -12.10 -2.48
C MET A 2 70.13 -11.93 -3.66
N GLU A 3 70.62 -11.37 -4.77
CA GLU A 3 69.82 -11.13 -5.99
C GLU A 3 69.36 -12.41 -6.71
N GLN A 4 70.10 -13.51 -6.54
CA GLN A 4 69.70 -14.82 -7.08
C GLN A 4 68.64 -15.49 -6.22
N ALA A 5 68.67 -15.27 -4.91
CA ALA A 5 67.65 -15.77 -3.99
C ALA A 5 66.31 -15.02 -4.18
N GLU A 6 66.36 -13.73 -4.47
CA GLU A 6 65.19 -12.90 -4.74
C GLU A 6 64.48 -13.33 -6.03
N ARG A 7 65.23 -13.53 -7.12
CA ARG A 7 64.70 -14.08 -8.38
C ARG A 7 64.10 -15.48 -8.24
N GLN A 8 64.68 -16.34 -7.41
CA GLN A 8 64.11 -17.66 -7.15
C GLN A 8 62.79 -17.56 -6.36
N ARG A 9 62.69 -16.60 -5.44
CA ARG A 9 61.48 -16.37 -4.66
C ARG A 9 60.34 -15.85 -5.52
N GLU A 10 60.62 -14.90 -6.42
CA GLU A 10 59.67 -14.37 -7.40
C GLU A 10 59.17 -15.46 -8.37
N GLN A 11 60.08 -16.31 -8.87
CA GLN A 11 59.70 -17.44 -9.73
C GLN A 11 58.82 -18.46 -8.98
N GLN A 12 59.10 -18.72 -7.71
CA GLN A 12 58.32 -19.64 -6.90
C GLN A 12 56.95 -19.06 -6.51
N GLU A 13 56.85 -17.74 -6.38
CA GLU A 13 55.59 -17.02 -6.18
C GLU A 13 54.74 -17.00 -7.45
N ALA A 14 55.34 -16.77 -8.63
CA ALA A 14 54.67 -16.88 -9.92
C ALA A 14 54.10 -18.30 -10.17
N LEU A 15 54.89 -19.34 -9.87
CA LEU A 15 54.45 -20.74 -9.96
C LEU A 15 53.35 -21.08 -8.94
N ARG A 16 53.26 -20.35 -7.83
CA ARG A 16 52.17 -20.50 -6.85
C ARG A 16 50.90 -19.82 -7.34
N LEU A 17 51.01 -18.64 -7.94
CA LEU A 17 49.90 -17.90 -8.52
C LEU A 17 49.26 -18.68 -9.68
N GLU A 18 50.06 -19.28 -10.56
CA GLU A 18 49.57 -20.11 -11.67
C GLU A 18 48.79 -21.37 -11.20
N LYS A 19 49.10 -21.87 -10.00
CA LYS A 19 48.39 -23.01 -9.38
C LYS A 19 47.09 -22.61 -8.69
N LEU A 20 46.83 -21.31 -8.48
CA LEU A 20 45.57 -20.86 -7.92
C LEU A 20 44.48 -20.95 -8.99
N PRO A 21 43.25 -21.33 -8.61
CA PRO A 21 42.12 -21.29 -9.53
C PRO A 21 41.98 -19.88 -10.12
N ARG A 22 41.68 -19.81 -11.42
CA ARG A 22 41.57 -18.55 -12.19
C ARG A 22 40.60 -17.53 -11.57
N THR A 23 39.68 -17.96 -10.71
CA THR A 23 38.72 -17.12 -9.97
C THR A 23 39.35 -16.21 -8.92
N LEU A 24 40.62 -16.41 -8.55
CA LEU A 24 41.35 -15.57 -7.59
C LEU A 24 42.41 -14.67 -8.25
N HIS A 25 42.56 -14.73 -9.58
CA HIS A 25 43.47 -13.84 -10.30
C HIS A 25 42.84 -12.45 -10.42
N HIS A 26 43.07 -11.60 -9.42
CA HIS A 26 42.79 -10.16 -9.50
C HIS A 26 43.74 -9.52 -10.51
N GLY A 27 43.25 -9.21 -11.72
CA GLY A 27 44.05 -8.44 -12.67
C GLY A 27 43.59 -8.42 -14.12
N ASP A 28 42.29 -8.51 -14.40
CA ASP A 28 41.81 -8.29 -15.76
C ASP A 28 40.56 -7.40 -15.72
N ASP A 29 40.75 -6.10 -15.47
CA ASP A 29 39.69 -5.09 -15.37
C ASP A 29 38.76 -5.07 -16.60
N MET A 30 39.27 -5.49 -17.77
CA MET A 30 38.50 -5.64 -19.00
C MET A 30 37.54 -6.84 -18.97
N ALA A 31 37.94 -7.95 -18.36
CA ALA A 31 37.08 -9.13 -18.19
C ALA A 31 36.08 -8.92 -17.04
N VAL A 32 36.46 -8.22 -15.97
CA VAL A 32 35.55 -7.88 -14.86
C VAL A 32 34.42 -6.95 -15.33
N HIS A 33 34.71 -5.98 -16.20
CA HIS A 33 33.66 -5.12 -16.78
C HIS A 33 32.73 -5.90 -17.72
N GLN A 34 33.26 -6.77 -18.59
CA GLN A 34 32.42 -7.61 -19.46
C GLN A 34 31.55 -8.60 -18.67
N VAL A 35 32.10 -9.21 -17.62
CA VAL A 35 31.36 -10.12 -16.74
C VAL A 35 30.31 -9.37 -15.90
N GLY A 36 30.59 -8.12 -15.50
CA GLY A 36 29.64 -7.25 -14.81
C GLY A 36 28.45 -6.84 -15.68
N GLU A 37 28.70 -6.45 -16.93
CA GLU A 37 27.64 -6.12 -17.90
C GLU A 37 26.77 -7.35 -18.23
N GLU A 38 27.37 -8.53 -18.38
CA GLU A 38 26.64 -9.78 -18.60
C GLU A 38 25.75 -10.16 -17.40
N TYR A 39 26.22 -9.94 -16.17
CA TYR A 39 25.43 -10.14 -14.96
C TYR A 39 24.23 -9.21 -14.90
N ILE A 40 24.44 -7.92 -15.17
CA ILE A 40 23.38 -6.91 -15.23
C ILE A 40 22.31 -7.35 -16.24
N ASP A 41 22.69 -7.75 -17.45
CA ASP A 41 21.73 -8.16 -18.48
C ASP A 41 20.89 -9.39 -18.08
N VAL A 42 21.48 -10.33 -17.33
CA VAL A 42 20.76 -11.48 -16.76
C VAL A 42 19.73 -11.03 -15.72
N GLU A 43 20.10 -10.11 -14.81
CA GLU A 43 19.18 -9.56 -13.83
C GLU A 43 18.02 -8.81 -14.49
N ARG A 44 18.32 -7.99 -15.51
CA ARG A 44 17.30 -7.28 -16.29
C ARG A 44 16.36 -8.24 -17.01
N HIS A 45 16.91 -9.31 -17.60
CA HIS A 45 16.09 -10.35 -18.24
C HIS A 45 15.18 -11.05 -17.22
N ASN A 46 15.70 -11.35 -16.03
CA ASN A 46 14.93 -11.96 -14.96
C ASN A 46 13.78 -11.05 -14.50
N ALA A 47 14.04 -9.76 -14.29
CA ALA A 47 13.02 -8.76 -13.93
C ALA A 47 11.91 -8.68 -14.99
N ARG A 48 12.25 -8.66 -16.28
CA ARG A 48 11.25 -8.68 -17.37
C ARG A 48 10.41 -9.95 -17.37
N ARG A 49 11.01 -11.11 -17.11
CA ARG A 49 10.28 -12.39 -16.98
C ARG A 49 9.36 -12.38 -15.76
N PHE A 50 9.80 -11.79 -14.65
CA PHE A 50 8.95 -11.58 -13.47
C PHE A 50 7.70 -10.76 -13.83
N VAL A 51 7.87 -9.62 -14.51
CA VAL A 51 6.75 -8.74 -14.91
C VAL A 51 5.74 -9.49 -15.78
N GLN A 52 6.19 -10.31 -16.74
CA GLN A 52 5.30 -11.14 -17.56
C GLN A 52 4.53 -12.16 -16.71
N THR A 53 5.19 -12.78 -15.74
CA THR A 53 4.56 -13.76 -14.85
C THR A 53 3.55 -13.07 -13.94
N LEU A 54 3.88 -11.89 -13.41
CA LEU A 54 2.99 -11.06 -12.61
C LEU A 54 1.77 -10.62 -13.43
N GLN A 55 1.96 -10.20 -14.69
CA GLN A 55 0.86 -9.80 -15.58
C GLN A 55 -0.15 -10.93 -15.81
N ASN A 56 0.31 -12.18 -15.90
CA ASN A 56 -0.58 -13.34 -16.03
C ASN A 56 -1.30 -13.69 -14.72
N PHE A 57 -0.72 -13.31 -13.58
CA PHE A 57 -1.26 -13.56 -12.26
C PHE A 57 -2.30 -12.52 -11.82
N VAL A 58 -2.10 -11.24 -12.15
CA VAL A 58 -2.99 -10.11 -11.78
C VAL A 58 -4.49 -10.36 -12.07
N PRO A 59 -4.91 -10.93 -13.22
CA PRO A 59 -6.32 -11.23 -13.45
C PRO A 59 -6.94 -12.12 -12.37
N SER A 60 -6.19 -13.10 -11.85
CA SER A 60 -6.68 -13.95 -10.75
C SER A 60 -6.88 -13.14 -9.46
N LEU A 61 -5.96 -12.22 -9.14
CA LEU A 61 -6.09 -11.34 -7.97
C LEU A 61 -7.32 -10.43 -8.06
N LEU A 62 -7.67 -9.96 -9.26
CA LEU A 62 -8.86 -9.12 -9.48
C LEU A 62 -10.18 -9.89 -9.28
N THR A 63 -10.17 -11.22 -9.28
CA THR A 63 -11.38 -12.02 -9.02
C THR A 63 -11.64 -12.26 -7.53
N LEU A 64 -10.62 -12.08 -6.68
CA LEU A 64 -10.69 -12.34 -5.25
C LEU A 64 -11.52 -11.26 -4.53
N ARG A 65 -12.20 -11.67 -3.45
CA ARG A 65 -13.17 -10.81 -2.75
C ARG A 65 -12.71 -10.39 -1.36
N SER A 66 -11.72 -11.06 -0.80
CA SER A 66 -11.14 -10.73 0.50
C SER A 66 -9.70 -10.22 0.36
N SER A 67 -9.35 -9.23 1.18
CA SER A 67 -7.97 -8.76 1.34
C SER A 67 -7.02 -9.88 1.80
N ILE A 68 -7.53 -10.80 2.62
CA ILE A 68 -6.80 -11.98 3.11
C ILE A 68 -6.49 -12.94 1.97
N GLU A 69 -7.48 -13.26 1.13
CA GLU A 69 -7.27 -14.16 -0.03
C GLU A 69 -6.27 -13.57 -1.02
N VAL A 70 -6.33 -12.26 -1.25
CA VAL A 70 -5.37 -11.55 -2.10
C VAL A 70 -3.96 -11.72 -1.53
N ASP A 71 -3.79 -11.50 -0.23
CA ASP A 71 -2.49 -11.61 0.40
C ASP A 71 -1.92 -13.03 0.35
N GLU A 72 -2.72 -14.03 0.71
CA GLU A 72 -2.35 -15.45 0.61
C GLU A 72 -1.94 -15.83 -0.82
N ALA A 73 -2.69 -15.36 -1.82
CA ALA A 73 -2.37 -15.61 -3.22
C ALA A 73 -1.03 -14.98 -3.63
N VAL A 74 -0.73 -13.75 -3.19
CA VAL A 74 0.56 -13.08 -3.48
C VAL A 74 1.72 -13.78 -2.77
N GLN A 75 1.54 -14.23 -1.52
CA GLN A 75 2.53 -15.03 -0.81
C GLN A 75 2.82 -16.35 -1.56
N GLU A 76 1.77 -17.07 -1.95
CA GLU A 76 1.90 -18.34 -2.69
C GLU A 76 2.56 -18.13 -4.07
N PHE A 77 2.18 -17.08 -4.78
CA PHE A 77 2.81 -16.67 -6.04
C PHE A 77 4.31 -16.44 -5.86
N SER A 78 4.70 -15.71 -4.81
CA SER A 78 6.10 -15.39 -4.53
C SER A 78 6.93 -16.64 -4.25
N ALA A 79 6.39 -17.57 -3.45
CA ALA A 79 7.01 -18.85 -3.17
C ALA A 79 7.15 -19.72 -4.44
N LYS A 80 6.08 -19.84 -5.24
CA LYS A 80 6.07 -20.60 -6.50
C LYS A 80 7.04 -20.02 -7.52
N TYR A 81 7.14 -18.69 -7.62
CA TYR A 81 8.06 -18.01 -8.52
C TYR A 81 9.51 -18.36 -8.18
N CYS A 82 9.90 -18.24 -6.91
CA CYS A 82 11.23 -18.64 -6.43
C CYS A 82 11.50 -20.12 -6.70
N GLN A 83 10.56 -21.01 -6.37
CA GLN A 83 10.72 -22.46 -6.61
C GLN A 83 10.94 -22.77 -8.11
N GLY A 84 10.20 -22.09 -9.00
CA GLY A 84 10.33 -22.22 -10.44
C GLY A 84 11.72 -21.80 -10.93
N LEU A 85 12.23 -20.67 -10.42
CA LEU A 85 13.59 -20.21 -10.72
C LEU A 85 14.65 -21.20 -10.24
N PHE A 86 14.57 -21.68 -9.00
CA PHE A 86 15.51 -22.66 -8.46
C PHE A 86 15.51 -23.97 -9.26
N SER A 87 14.32 -24.45 -9.67
CA SER A 87 14.19 -25.66 -10.49
C SER A 87 14.81 -25.48 -11.87
N GLN A 88 14.60 -24.31 -12.50
CA GLN A 88 15.16 -24.00 -13.81
C GLN A 88 16.70 -23.92 -13.77
N GLN A 89 17.27 -23.42 -12.68
CA GLN A 89 18.72 -23.39 -12.44
C GLN A 89 19.31 -24.80 -12.28
N GLN A 90 18.60 -25.72 -11.60
CA GLN A 90 19.06 -27.10 -11.38
C GLN A 90 19.03 -27.99 -12.64
N ILE A 91 18.19 -27.67 -13.63
CA ILE A 91 18.03 -28.48 -14.86
C ILE A 91 19.09 -28.15 -15.93
N SER A 92 19.91 -27.09 -15.73
CA SER A 92 20.90 -26.63 -16.71
C SER A 92 22.40 -27.02 -16.48
N PRO A 93 22.78 -28.19 -15.93
CA PRO A 93 24.21 -28.52 -15.73
C PRO A 93 24.91 -29.13 -16.96
N ASN A 94 24.20 -29.43 -18.07
CA ASN A 94 24.74 -30.26 -19.16
C ASN A 94 25.04 -29.54 -20.49
N ASN A 95 25.00 -28.20 -20.57
CA ASN A 95 25.40 -27.50 -21.79
C ASN A 95 26.84 -26.98 -21.67
N THR A 96 27.77 -27.75 -22.24
CA THR A 96 29.24 -27.59 -22.22
C THR A 96 29.76 -26.45 -23.10
N SER A 97 29.03 -25.33 -23.22
CA SER A 97 29.58 -24.09 -23.77
C SER A 97 30.07 -23.23 -22.61
N SER A 98 31.38 -22.99 -22.57
CA SER A 98 32.12 -22.30 -21.50
C SER A 98 31.74 -20.84 -21.28
N THR A 99 30.75 -20.31 -22.00
CA THR A 99 30.12 -18.99 -21.80
C THR A 99 28.75 -19.07 -21.10
N HIS A 100 28.08 -20.23 -21.04
CA HIS A 100 26.74 -20.37 -20.44
C HIS A 100 26.74 -20.94 -19.01
N ASN A 101 27.89 -21.41 -18.50
CA ASN A 101 28.00 -21.89 -17.11
C ASN A 101 28.05 -20.76 -16.08
N LEU A 102 28.20 -19.51 -16.54
CA LEU A 102 27.99 -18.29 -15.78
C LEU A 102 26.60 -17.71 -16.09
N THR A 103 25.59 -18.54 -16.40
CA THR A 103 24.18 -18.13 -16.25
C THR A 103 23.94 -18.01 -14.74
N LEU A 104 24.43 -16.89 -14.21
CA LEU A 104 24.59 -16.57 -12.82
C LEU A 104 23.28 -16.80 -12.08
N ILE A 105 23.38 -17.51 -10.95
CA ILE A 105 22.31 -17.71 -9.99
C ILE A 105 21.85 -16.31 -9.56
N THR A 106 20.76 -15.79 -10.14
CA THR A 106 20.06 -14.66 -9.56
C THR A 106 19.50 -15.15 -8.23
N ILE A 107 20.11 -14.72 -7.14
CA ILE A 107 19.68 -15.08 -5.79
C ILE A 107 18.47 -14.23 -5.47
N ILE A 108 17.33 -14.86 -5.22
CA ILE A 108 16.08 -14.17 -4.91
C ILE A 108 15.40 -14.90 -3.76
N ASN A 109 14.83 -14.16 -2.79
CA ASN A 109 13.93 -14.71 -1.78
C ASN A 109 12.46 -14.42 -2.09
N ALA A 110 11.60 -15.27 -1.52
CA ALA A 110 10.15 -15.12 -1.64
C ALA A 110 9.67 -13.80 -1.03
N ASP A 111 10.21 -13.37 0.11
CA ASP A 111 9.81 -12.10 0.75
C ASP A 111 10.15 -10.88 -0.13
N GLY A 112 11.31 -10.93 -0.80
CA GLY A 112 11.69 -9.92 -1.79
C GLY A 112 10.71 -9.84 -2.94
N ILE A 113 10.33 -10.99 -3.51
CA ILE A 113 9.33 -11.05 -4.59
C ILE A 113 7.95 -10.60 -4.13
N TYR A 114 7.57 -10.95 -2.91
CA TYR A 114 6.32 -10.51 -2.29
C TYR A 114 6.28 -8.98 -2.17
N LEU A 115 7.31 -8.38 -1.59
CA LEU A 115 7.43 -6.92 -1.44
C LEU A 115 7.50 -6.21 -2.79
N ALA A 116 8.27 -6.75 -3.75
CA ALA A 116 8.38 -6.20 -5.09
C ALA A 116 7.04 -6.27 -5.84
N SER A 117 6.27 -7.34 -5.67
CA SER A 117 4.94 -7.49 -6.26
C SER A 117 3.99 -6.41 -5.76
N TYR A 118 3.91 -6.22 -4.44
CA TYR A 118 3.09 -5.16 -3.85
C TYR A 118 3.53 -3.77 -4.27
N SER A 119 4.83 -3.50 -4.23
CA SER A 119 5.40 -2.19 -4.61
C SER A 119 5.12 -1.87 -6.08
N ALA A 120 5.27 -2.86 -6.97
CA ALA A 120 4.98 -2.71 -8.40
C ALA A 120 3.49 -2.46 -8.66
N LEU A 121 2.59 -3.23 -8.04
CA LEU A 121 1.15 -3.06 -8.18
C LEU A 121 0.67 -1.72 -7.59
N LEU A 122 1.24 -1.32 -6.45
CA LEU A 122 0.94 -0.05 -5.82
C LEU A 122 1.38 1.13 -6.69
N LEU A 123 2.62 1.12 -7.19
CA LEU A 123 3.11 2.14 -8.11
C LEU A 123 2.24 2.22 -9.36
N ASN A 124 1.88 1.06 -9.94
CA ASN A 124 0.99 1.01 -11.10
C ASN A 124 -0.38 1.65 -10.79
N LEU A 125 -0.97 1.38 -9.62
CA LEU A 125 -2.22 2.00 -9.20
C LEU A 125 -2.09 3.52 -9.04
N LYS A 126 -0.99 4.02 -8.46
CA LYS A 126 -0.74 5.48 -8.34
C LYS A 126 -0.67 6.14 -9.72
N LEU A 127 0.07 5.55 -10.64
CA LEU A 127 0.22 6.04 -12.02
C LEU A 127 -1.12 6.08 -12.75
N ILE A 128 -1.95 5.05 -12.57
CA ILE A 128 -3.30 4.99 -13.16
C ILE A 128 -4.21 6.08 -12.55
N LYS A 129 -4.24 6.24 -11.22
CA LYS A 129 -5.05 7.27 -10.54
C LYS A 129 -4.67 8.68 -10.97
N GLN A 130 -3.38 8.92 -11.25
CA GLN A 130 -2.91 10.19 -11.79
C GLN A 130 -3.17 10.33 -13.30
N GLY A 131 -3.52 9.25 -14.00
CA GLY A 131 -3.69 9.21 -15.44
C GLY A 131 -2.39 9.46 -16.20
N TYR A 132 -1.28 8.89 -15.70
CA TYR A 132 0.06 9.00 -16.30
C TYR A 132 0.13 8.31 -17.67
N TYR A 133 -0.51 7.14 -17.83
CA TYR A 133 -0.44 6.36 -19.07
C TYR A 133 -1.15 7.02 -20.28
N GLN A 134 -2.12 7.90 -20.05
CA GLN A 134 -2.76 8.68 -21.14
C GLN A 134 -1.87 9.83 -21.64
N ASP A 135 -1.17 10.52 -20.74
CA ASP A 135 -0.37 11.72 -21.04
C ASP A 135 1.03 11.61 -20.43
N GLN A 136 1.81 10.65 -20.93
CA GLN A 136 3.13 10.25 -20.43
C GLN A 136 4.14 11.40 -20.31
N HIS A 137 3.92 12.50 -21.03
CA HIS A 137 4.83 13.65 -21.10
C HIS A 137 4.46 14.86 -20.22
N MET A 138 3.25 14.90 -19.64
CA MET A 138 2.80 16.10 -18.90
C MET A 138 2.71 15.92 -17.38
N LYS A 139 2.71 14.69 -16.87
CA LYS A 139 2.46 14.44 -15.45
C LYS A 139 3.72 13.96 -14.72
N PRO A 140 4.03 14.53 -13.54
CA PRO A 140 5.16 14.09 -12.74
C PRO A 140 4.94 12.65 -12.27
N VAL A 141 6.01 11.86 -12.30
CA VAL A 141 6.01 10.50 -11.76
C VAL A 141 5.87 10.58 -10.24
N PRO A 142 4.99 9.78 -9.60
CA PRO A 142 4.67 9.89 -8.17
C PRO A 142 5.85 9.58 -7.24
N MET A 143 6.87 8.88 -7.73
CA MET A 143 8.02 8.40 -6.97
C MET A 143 9.19 8.20 -7.93
N THR A 144 10.42 8.51 -7.50
CA THR A 144 11.61 8.26 -8.32
C THR A 144 12.05 6.79 -8.27
N GLU A 145 12.95 6.40 -9.16
CA GLU A 145 13.53 5.06 -9.17
C GLU A 145 14.27 4.76 -7.84
N GLU A 146 15.05 5.71 -7.32
CA GLU A 146 15.78 5.50 -6.06
C GLU A 146 14.83 5.31 -4.88
N GLN A 147 13.74 6.09 -4.83
CA GLN A 147 12.71 5.96 -3.81
C GLN A 147 11.99 4.61 -3.88
N PHE A 148 11.78 4.07 -5.09
CA PHE A 148 11.20 2.74 -5.26
C PHE A 148 12.11 1.64 -4.71
N VAL A 149 13.40 1.68 -5.06
CA VAL A 149 14.41 0.71 -4.60
C VAL A 149 14.56 0.79 -3.08
N GLU A 150 14.72 2.00 -2.54
CA GLU A 150 14.83 2.24 -1.10
C GLU A 150 13.56 1.82 -0.35
N GLY A 151 12.38 1.97 -0.95
CA GLY A 151 11.12 1.50 -0.35
C GLY A 151 11.08 -0.02 -0.15
N VAL A 152 11.63 -0.79 -1.08
CA VAL A 152 11.68 -2.26 -0.99
C VAL A 152 12.78 -2.72 -0.03
N HIS A 153 13.99 -2.17 -0.16
CA HIS A 153 15.13 -2.55 0.69
C HIS A 153 15.04 -2.00 2.11
N GLY A 154 14.48 -0.81 2.28
CA GLY A 154 14.26 -0.12 3.56
C GLY A 154 13.07 -0.66 4.36
N SER A 155 12.39 -1.70 3.88
CA SER A 155 11.26 -2.34 4.56
C SER A 155 11.62 -3.04 5.89
N GLY A 156 12.92 -3.21 6.17
CA GLY A 156 13.41 -3.90 7.37
C GLY A 156 13.41 -5.43 7.26
N VAL A 157 13.02 -5.96 6.10
CA VAL A 157 13.08 -7.39 5.76
C VAL A 157 14.31 -7.64 4.90
N LEU A 158 14.99 -8.77 5.09
CA LEU A 158 16.13 -9.14 4.25
C LEU A 158 15.64 -9.48 2.83
N VAL A 159 16.01 -8.65 1.85
CA VAL A 159 15.65 -8.81 0.44
C VAL A 159 16.91 -9.08 -0.38
N TYR A 160 16.91 -10.13 -1.19
CA TYR A 160 18.05 -10.49 -2.06
C TYR A 160 17.94 -9.97 -3.50
N LEU A 161 16.96 -9.12 -3.78
CA LEU A 161 16.82 -8.46 -5.08
C LEU A 161 17.85 -7.34 -5.21
N SER A 162 18.58 -7.27 -6.32
CA SER A 162 19.51 -6.18 -6.60
C SER A 162 18.80 -4.90 -7.03
N ASP A 163 19.50 -3.77 -6.89
CA ASP A 163 19.06 -2.46 -7.34
C ASP A 163 18.76 -2.47 -8.84
N THR A 164 19.60 -3.12 -9.65
CA THR A 164 19.41 -3.29 -11.10
C THR A 164 18.08 -3.98 -11.41
N TRP A 165 17.77 -5.06 -10.69
CA TRP A 165 16.54 -5.82 -10.89
C TRP A 165 15.31 -4.99 -10.54
N LEU A 166 15.35 -4.26 -9.42
CA LEU A 166 14.25 -3.39 -8.97
C LEU A 166 14.07 -2.16 -9.88
N SER A 167 15.16 -1.61 -10.39
CA SER A 167 15.15 -0.49 -11.35
C SER A 167 14.49 -0.89 -12.66
N GLU A 168 14.81 -2.08 -13.18
CA GLU A 168 14.12 -2.61 -14.36
C GLU A 168 12.64 -2.87 -14.11
N LEU A 169 12.29 -3.42 -12.94
CA LEU A 169 10.89 -3.60 -12.57
C LEU A 169 10.16 -2.24 -12.62
N TYR A 170 10.71 -1.22 -11.98
CA TYR A 170 10.18 0.14 -11.98
C TYR A 170 9.98 0.69 -13.40
N GLN A 171 11.00 0.57 -14.26
CA GLN A 171 10.93 1.02 -15.65
C GLN A 171 9.87 0.27 -16.46
N ASN A 172 9.70 -1.03 -16.23
CA ASN A 172 8.65 -1.83 -16.89
C ASN A 172 7.24 -1.39 -16.46
N ILE A 173 7.05 -1.05 -15.18
CA ILE A 173 5.78 -0.50 -14.69
C ILE A 173 5.50 0.88 -15.30
N LEU A 174 6.50 1.74 -15.40
CA LEU A 174 6.34 3.03 -16.08
C LEU A 174 6.00 2.89 -17.57
N ALA A 175 6.61 1.92 -18.25
CA ALA A 175 6.42 1.69 -19.67
C ALA A 175 5.04 1.11 -19.98
N SER A 176 4.42 0.35 -19.06
CA SER A 176 3.14 -0.27 -19.35
C SER A 176 2.25 -0.53 -18.13
N SER A 177 0.95 -0.25 -18.27
CA SER A 177 -0.03 -0.44 -17.21
C SER A 177 -0.43 -1.91 -17.04
N LEU A 178 0.04 -2.55 -15.96
CA LEU A 178 -0.31 -3.95 -15.67
C LEU A 178 -1.81 -4.11 -15.37
N LEU A 179 -2.34 -3.30 -14.46
CA LEU A 179 -3.74 -3.41 -14.02
C LEU A 179 -4.72 -3.13 -15.18
N GLU A 180 -4.50 -2.08 -15.98
CA GLU A 180 -5.38 -1.76 -17.10
C GLU A 180 -5.39 -2.85 -18.16
N LYS A 181 -4.21 -3.40 -18.52
CA LYS A 181 -4.12 -4.54 -19.43
C LYS A 181 -4.87 -5.78 -18.94
N CYS A 182 -4.95 -5.95 -17.63
CA CYS A 182 -5.67 -7.05 -16.98
C CYS A 182 -7.16 -6.76 -16.75
N GLY A 183 -7.68 -5.63 -17.26
CA GLY A 183 -9.11 -5.28 -17.21
C GLY A 183 -9.53 -4.41 -16.03
N TYR A 184 -8.57 -3.86 -15.26
CA TYR A 184 -8.89 -2.81 -14.30
C TYR A 184 -9.24 -1.52 -15.05
N SER A 185 -10.33 -0.86 -14.67
CA SER A 185 -10.71 0.44 -15.21
C SER A 185 -11.15 1.33 -14.05
N THR A 186 -10.59 2.53 -13.96
CA THR A 186 -10.92 3.53 -12.93
C THR A 186 -12.39 3.97 -12.99
N ASN A 187 -13.02 3.82 -14.15
CA ASN A 187 -14.41 4.21 -14.41
C ASN A 187 -15.42 3.16 -13.96
N THR A 188 -14.98 1.94 -13.64
CA THR A 188 -15.89 0.86 -13.23
C THR A 188 -16.04 0.89 -11.72
N SER A 189 -17.28 0.99 -11.23
CA SER A 189 -17.65 0.96 -9.80
C SER A 189 -17.39 -0.38 -9.09
N ASN A 190 -16.46 -1.19 -9.60
CA ASN A 190 -16.14 -2.49 -9.05
C ASN A 190 -15.21 -2.33 -7.85
N ASN A 191 -15.67 -2.82 -6.69
CA ASN A 191 -14.88 -2.90 -5.48
C ASN A 191 -13.96 -4.12 -5.55
N TYR A 192 -12.73 -3.92 -6.01
CA TYR A 192 -11.71 -4.97 -6.03
C TYR A 192 -11.00 -5.03 -4.67
N ALA A 193 -10.93 -6.23 -4.08
CA ALA A 193 -10.23 -6.45 -2.81
C ALA A 193 -8.75 -6.04 -2.89
N LEU A 194 -8.10 -6.36 -4.02
CA LEU A 194 -6.71 -5.94 -4.30
C LEU A 194 -6.54 -4.41 -4.23
N ILE A 195 -7.45 -3.66 -4.85
CA ILE A 195 -7.33 -2.20 -4.93
C ILE A 195 -7.56 -1.56 -3.57
N ASN A 196 -8.49 -2.10 -2.78
CA ASN A 196 -8.71 -1.67 -1.40
C ASN A 196 -7.47 -1.94 -0.55
N LEU A 197 -6.89 -3.15 -0.64
CA LEU A 197 -5.67 -3.50 0.07
C LEU A 197 -4.49 -2.58 -0.29
N LEU A 198 -4.25 -2.32 -1.58
CA LEU A 198 -3.20 -1.40 -2.03
C LEU A 198 -3.46 0.05 -1.57
N THR A 199 -4.72 0.49 -1.55
CA THR A 199 -5.09 1.82 -1.08
C THR A 199 -4.89 1.96 0.43
N ASP A 200 -5.18 0.91 1.19
CA ASP A 200 -4.99 0.84 2.65
C ASP A 200 -3.49 0.84 3.00
N LEU A 201 -2.66 0.09 2.26
CA LEU A 201 -1.21 0.00 2.48
C LEU A 201 -0.49 1.34 2.31
N ASP A 202 -0.86 2.11 1.30
CA ASP A 202 -0.22 3.40 1.01
C ASP A 202 -0.86 4.57 1.75
N GLY A 203 -2.03 4.36 2.36
CA GLY A 203 -2.79 5.43 2.98
C GLY A 203 -3.30 6.46 1.97
N LEU A 204 -3.59 6.04 0.72
CA LEU A 204 -4.20 6.89 -0.32
C LEU A 204 -5.66 7.31 -0.01
N GLY A 205 -6.12 7.05 1.22
CA GLY A 205 -7.40 7.50 1.74
C GLY A 205 -7.41 9.01 2.02
N SER A 206 -8.60 9.59 2.10
CA SER A 206 -8.74 11.02 2.44
C SER A 206 -8.22 11.29 3.85
N CYS A 207 -7.56 12.43 4.10
CA CYS A 207 -7.15 12.87 5.45
C CYS A 207 -8.33 13.21 6.40
N GLN A 208 -9.56 12.91 5.98
CA GLN A 208 -10.78 13.15 6.75
C GLN A 208 -10.91 12.10 7.86
N GLN A 209 -11.65 12.43 8.90
CA GLN A 209 -11.85 11.55 10.06
C GLN A 209 -12.38 10.17 9.62
N GLY A 210 -11.60 9.11 9.90
CA GLY A 210 -11.88 7.74 9.46
C GLY A 210 -11.14 7.28 8.20
N GLY A 211 -10.42 8.16 7.49
CA GLY A 211 -9.66 7.78 6.29
C GLY A 211 -8.36 7.03 6.53
N GLN A 212 -7.93 6.90 7.79
CA GLN A 212 -6.86 6.00 8.22
C GLN A 212 -7.36 4.59 8.59
N LEU A 213 -8.68 4.38 8.58
CA LEU A 213 -9.28 3.09 8.87
C LEU A 213 -9.20 2.19 7.64
N LEU A 214 -8.89 0.91 7.83
CA LEU A 214 -8.89 -0.09 6.75
C LEU A 214 -10.23 -0.10 6.02
N SER A 215 -10.20 -0.30 4.71
CA SER A 215 -11.39 -0.31 3.86
C SER A 215 -12.46 -1.29 4.37
N ASP A 216 -12.05 -2.46 4.88
CA ASP A 216 -12.97 -3.45 5.45
C ASP A 216 -13.55 -3.03 6.80
N CYS A 217 -12.77 -2.34 7.65
CA CYS A 217 -13.29 -1.74 8.87
C CYS A 217 -14.29 -0.62 8.57
N GLN A 218 -14.03 0.23 7.57
CA GLN A 218 -15.01 1.24 7.13
C GLN A 218 -16.29 0.59 6.59
N ARG A 219 -16.18 -0.51 5.83
CA ARG A 219 -17.34 -1.26 5.34
C ARG A 219 -18.12 -1.88 6.49
N LEU A 220 -17.42 -2.44 7.47
CA LEU A 220 -18.03 -3.01 8.66
C LEU A 220 -18.71 -1.92 9.51
N GLU A 221 -18.10 -0.75 9.69
CA GLU A 221 -18.74 0.39 10.37
C GLU A 221 -19.99 0.85 9.61
N ARG A 222 -19.94 0.98 8.28
CA ARG A 222 -21.13 1.31 7.47
C ARG A 222 -22.22 0.25 7.61
N ALA A 223 -21.86 -1.03 7.61
CA ALA A 223 -22.82 -2.13 7.75
C ALA A 223 -23.38 -2.23 9.18
N ALA A 224 -22.56 -2.04 10.21
CA ALA A 224 -22.93 -2.09 11.61
C ALA A 224 -23.77 -0.87 12.02
N THR A 225 -23.53 0.29 11.41
CA THR A 225 -24.31 1.50 11.64
C THR A 225 -25.61 1.52 10.82
N HIS A 226 -25.79 0.62 9.85
CA HIS A 226 -26.97 0.49 8.98
C HIS A 226 -27.53 1.85 8.54
N VAL A 227 -26.64 2.79 8.21
CA VAL A 227 -27.06 4.12 7.77
C VAL A 227 -27.30 4.06 6.28
N ASP A 228 -28.47 3.55 5.89
CA ASP A 228 -29.12 4.01 4.67
C ASP A 228 -29.41 5.51 4.89
N THR A 229 -28.40 6.35 4.67
CA THR A 229 -28.54 7.80 4.76
C THR A 229 -29.31 8.21 3.53
N SER A 230 -30.63 8.13 3.63
CA SER A 230 -31.54 8.78 2.71
C SER A 230 -31.08 10.24 2.56
N PRO A 231 -31.14 10.86 1.36
CA PRO A 231 -30.68 12.23 1.15
C PRO A 231 -31.31 13.23 2.14
N GLU A 232 -32.50 12.93 2.66
CA GLU A 232 -33.21 13.67 3.70
C GLU A 232 -32.50 13.59 5.06
N VAL A 233 -31.92 12.45 5.42
CA VAL A 233 -31.18 12.26 6.67
C VAL A 233 -29.86 13.03 6.62
N ASP A 234 -29.14 12.99 5.50
CA ASP A 234 -27.90 13.77 5.31
C ASP A 234 -28.19 15.28 5.32
N ALA A 235 -29.27 15.71 4.66
CA ALA A 235 -29.75 17.10 4.73
C ALA A 235 -30.09 17.51 6.17
N GLY A 236 -30.75 16.63 6.93
CA GLY A 236 -31.07 16.83 8.34
C GLY A 236 -29.82 16.95 9.22
N VAL A 237 -28.81 16.11 9.00
CA VAL A 237 -27.52 16.18 9.73
C VAL A 237 -26.79 17.48 9.41
N LYS A 238 -26.75 17.91 8.15
CA LYS A 238 -26.14 19.18 7.72
C LYS A 238 -26.86 20.39 8.33
N LEU A 239 -28.19 20.40 8.32
CA LEU A 239 -29.01 21.44 8.93
C LEU A 239 -28.79 21.49 10.45
N SER A 240 -28.84 20.33 11.11
CA SER A 240 -28.66 20.22 12.57
C SER A 240 -27.27 20.71 12.99
N ARG A 241 -26.23 20.33 12.26
CA ARG A 241 -24.87 20.83 12.48
C ARG A 241 -24.82 22.36 12.32
N ARG A 242 -25.42 22.90 11.26
CA ARG A 242 -25.44 24.35 11.03
C ARG A 242 -26.17 25.11 12.14
N VAL A 243 -27.29 24.56 12.62
CA VAL A 243 -28.05 25.08 13.76
C VAL A 243 -27.21 25.09 15.02
N LEU A 244 -26.63 23.94 15.37
CA LEU A 244 -25.80 23.76 16.56
C LEU A 244 -24.58 24.67 16.56
N SER A 245 -23.95 24.87 15.39
CA SER A 245 -22.74 25.68 15.29
C SER A 245 -23.00 27.18 15.15
N CYS A 246 -24.13 27.63 14.61
CA CYS A 246 -24.32 29.04 14.26
C CYS A 246 -25.35 29.78 15.11
N CYS A 247 -26.42 29.12 15.54
CA CYS A 247 -27.56 29.82 16.13
C CYS A 247 -28.18 29.12 17.34
N TRP A 248 -27.56 28.05 17.84
CA TRP A 248 -27.98 27.36 19.06
C TRP A 248 -28.05 28.30 20.27
N ASP A 249 -27.00 29.08 20.51
CA ASP A 249 -26.97 30.01 21.65
C ASP A 249 -28.03 31.10 21.53
N SER A 250 -28.30 31.59 20.30
CA SER A 250 -29.35 32.58 20.06
C SER A 250 -30.75 31.98 20.24
N MET A 251 -30.99 30.77 19.76
CA MET A 251 -32.26 30.06 19.97
C MET A 251 -32.48 29.76 21.45
N LEU A 252 -31.45 29.27 22.15
CA LEU A 252 -31.49 29.02 23.58
C LEU A 252 -31.74 30.31 24.34
N SER A 253 -31.09 31.43 23.98
CA SER A 253 -31.31 32.73 24.60
C SER A 253 -32.75 33.24 24.44
N VAL A 254 -33.36 33.09 23.27
CA VAL A 254 -34.76 33.49 23.04
C VAL A 254 -35.73 32.60 23.81
N LEU A 255 -35.51 31.28 23.79
CA LEU A 255 -36.33 30.32 24.53
C LEU A 255 -36.18 30.50 26.05
N SER A 256 -34.97 30.79 26.53
CA SER A 256 -34.68 31.10 27.92
C SER A 256 -35.23 32.46 28.35
N ALA A 257 -35.30 33.46 27.46
CA ALA A 257 -35.93 34.75 27.78
C ALA A 257 -37.43 34.58 28.10
N GLY A 258 -38.13 33.67 27.42
CA GLY A 258 -39.52 33.31 27.75
C GLY A 258 -39.68 32.59 29.10
N LEU A 259 -38.60 32.04 29.65
CA LEU A 259 -38.55 31.34 30.94
C LEU A 259 -37.95 32.21 32.07
N GLY A 260 -37.21 33.27 31.70
CA GLY A 260 -36.26 33.96 32.56
C GLY A 260 -36.80 35.17 33.33
N ASP A 261 -38.02 35.64 33.05
CA ASP A 261 -38.60 36.79 33.78
C ASP A 261 -39.66 36.39 34.82
N LEU A 262 -39.44 35.27 35.51
CA LEU A 262 -40.33 34.85 36.61
C LEU A 262 -39.97 35.47 37.96
N ARG A 263 -38.95 36.34 38.03
CA ARG A 263 -38.49 36.96 39.30
C ARG A 263 -38.64 38.48 39.36
N GLY A 264 -39.13 39.12 38.29
CA GLY A 264 -39.11 40.59 38.17
C GLY A 264 -40.44 41.31 38.16
N GLN A 265 -41.53 40.73 37.64
CA GLN A 265 -42.78 41.48 37.46
C GLN A 265 -44.04 40.69 37.82
N LEU A 266 -44.73 41.24 38.80
CA LEU A 266 -46.11 40.96 39.15
C LEU A 266 -46.99 41.24 37.92
N GLY A 267 -47.36 40.20 37.16
CA GLY A 267 -48.20 40.35 35.98
C GLY A 267 -48.30 39.07 35.17
N VAL A 268 -49.30 38.26 35.49
CA VAL A 268 -49.70 37.04 34.76
C VAL A 268 -49.58 37.21 33.24
N THR A 269 -48.82 36.35 32.56
CA THR A 269 -49.17 35.68 31.28
C THR A 269 -48.02 34.77 30.82
N SER A 270 -47.91 33.59 31.43
CA SER A 270 -47.20 32.46 30.83
C SER A 270 -48.12 31.24 30.95
N SER A 271 -48.71 30.80 29.84
CA SER A 271 -49.59 29.63 29.79
C SER A 271 -48.92 28.35 30.33
N LEU A 272 -47.58 28.30 30.35
CA LEU A 272 -46.82 27.18 30.89
C LEU A 272 -46.74 27.18 32.42
N ALA A 273 -46.67 28.36 33.07
CA ALA A 273 -46.73 28.45 34.53
C ALA A 273 -48.10 28.03 35.08
N LEU A 274 -49.17 28.30 34.32
CA LEU A 274 -50.54 27.89 34.66
C LEU A 274 -50.72 26.36 34.52
N LEU A 275 -50.08 25.74 33.53
CA LEU A 275 -50.06 24.28 33.37
C LEU A 275 -49.29 23.58 34.49
N LEU A 276 -48.09 24.07 34.85
CA LEU A 276 -47.27 23.47 35.91
C LEU A 276 -47.84 23.72 37.32
N GLY A 277 -48.48 24.86 37.56
CA GLY A 277 -49.17 25.12 38.83
C GLY A 277 -50.37 24.18 39.07
N SER A 278 -51.00 23.70 38.00
CA SER A 278 -52.14 22.78 38.10
C SER A 278 -51.73 21.37 38.54
N GLU A 279 -50.50 20.92 38.25
CA GLU A 279 -50.01 19.62 38.71
C GLU A 279 -49.62 19.63 40.19
N VAL A 280 -48.98 20.71 40.66
CA VAL A 280 -48.61 20.85 42.08
C VAL A 280 -49.86 20.90 42.96
N ALA A 281 -50.90 21.64 42.54
CA ALA A 281 -52.16 21.68 43.27
C ALA A 281 -52.91 20.32 43.25
N ARG A 282 -52.76 19.53 42.19
CA ARG A 282 -53.30 18.17 42.09
C ARG A 282 -52.60 17.18 43.02
N GLU A 283 -51.28 17.29 43.16
CA GLU A 283 -50.50 16.41 44.03
C GLU A 283 -50.72 16.73 45.52
N GLU A 284 -50.89 17.99 45.91
CA GLU A 284 -51.28 18.34 47.28
C GLU A 284 -52.68 17.84 47.63
N HIS A 285 -53.64 17.96 46.69
CA HIS A 285 -54.99 17.43 46.90
C HIS A 285 -55.01 15.89 46.97
N ARG A 286 -54.08 15.20 46.28
CA ARG A 286 -53.90 13.74 46.40
C ARG A 286 -53.36 13.38 47.78
N ARG A 287 -52.33 14.08 48.26
CA ARG A 287 -51.74 13.85 49.60
C ARG A 287 -52.71 14.12 50.75
N ALA A 288 -53.53 15.16 50.65
CA ALA A 288 -54.55 15.47 51.66
C ALA A 288 -55.68 14.42 51.73
N ARG A 289 -55.88 13.66 50.65
CA ARG A 289 -56.89 12.59 50.58
C ARG A 289 -56.35 11.24 51.07
N GLU A 290 -55.03 11.06 51.09
CA GLU A 290 -54.34 9.87 51.62
C GLU A 290 -54.04 9.99 53.13
N SER A 291 -54.30 11.15 53.75
CA SER A 291 -54.09 11.40 55.19
C SER A 291 -55.37 11.35 56.04
N ILE A 292 -56.46 10.77 55.53
CA ILE A 292 -57.72 10.49 56.23
C ILE A 292 -57.94 8.98 56.20
#